data_AF-A0A382GI47-F1
#
_entry.id   AF-A0A382GI47-F1
#
_cell.length_a   1.000
_cell.length_b   1.000
_cell.length_c   1.000
_cell.angle_alpha   90.00
_cell.angle_beta   90.00
_cell.angle_gamma   90.00
#
_symmetry.space_group_name_H-M   'P 1'
#
loop_
_entity.id
_entity.type
_entity.pdbx_description
1 polymer ?
#
loop_
_entity_poly.entity_id
_entity_poly.type
_entity_poly.pdbx_seq_one_letter_code
_entity_poly.pdbx_strand_id
1 'polypeptide(L)'
;SLLDGGTIQITGTIGDQTYNIGSAYTILADNLNTDVTMTVDAADIEGNDSFVEDASITFSADVTDKAGNSTSGTAGDAILVVDQFKPVDLGIDAIGVRVILGQTVAVPGYLNTTNDIILIDVAFDGTDNSLYNTGTAEGGTIEVFARPEGQAIWVGISGGAQDISTTDKDANKKEFSIQKTVLFDADGDGNDPGFEDIDTENVKVEFQAQVTDLAGNMTEQEISEHTMLVDEVLISEVVLSYEPAFVNGTATGVIVTATMLEPTHGWNNTNELDLEDEQKLDDILHINIDYAGEITLDVDAPMVPLGLEEFTDEDDDGVYDDGELFTDLDGDGVWDAGDSTVWTYTFDIPDDEDNAGSPPFWVVGTDRAGNPITGITGDPETEVQENTTGLVIDMVDPEITFTYDNTTTGSANLGTAGDVILVVATWVDENIEENLTEDNIPQVTATFSDATTDVQDNTGFESATVWNYRFTLPEDPASDGSVTFSSSGSDAAQNS
;
A
#
# COMPACT_ATOMS: atom_id res chain seq x y z
N SER A 1 84.21 -3.35 9.49
CA SER A 1 83.53 -4.10 8.43
C SER A 1 83.76 -3.39 7.10
N LEU A 2 83.86 -4.07 5.96
CA LEU A 2 83.83 -3.38 4.65
C LEU A 2 82.42 -2.87 4.32
N LEU A 3 81.40 -3.28 5.05
CA LEU A 3 80.02 -2.78 4.91
C LEU A 3 79.77 -1.45 5.65
N ASP A 4 80.57 -1.10 6.66
CA ASP A 4 80.44 0.19 7.36
C ASP A 4 80.92 1.33 6.45
N GLY A 5 80.00 2.19 6.04
CA GLY A 5 80.17 3.17 4.97
C GLY A 5 79.93 2.64 3.55
N GLY A 6 79.32 1.46 3.40
CA GLY A 6 78.68 0.98 2.14
C GLY A 6 77.25 1.51 1.99
N THR A 7 76.49 0.97 1.02
CA THR A 7 75.11 1.40 0.74
C THR A 7 74.12 0.25 0.58
N ILE A 8 72.85 0.50 0.89
CA ILE A 8 71.69 -0.35 0.57
C ILE A 8 70.78 0.44 -0.37
N GLN A 9 70.44 -0.12 -1.54
CA GLN A 9 69.48 0.47 -2.48
C GLN A 9 68.28 -0.47 -2.58
N ILE A 10 67.07 0.02 -2.30
CA ILE A 10 65.85 -0.75 -2.59
C ILE A 10 65.69 -0.81 -4.10
N THR A 11 65.38 -1.99 -4.61
CA THR A 11 65.06 -2.21 -6.01
C THR A 11 63.65 -2.78 -6.14
N GLY A 12 62.95 -2.38 -7.20
CA GLY A 12 61.61 -2.86 -7.54
C GLY A 12 61.64 -3.43 -8.94
N THR A 13 61.14 -4.64 -9.12
CA THR A 13 61.05 -5.28 -10.44
C THR A 13 59.61 -5.25 -10.90
N ILE A 14 59.37 -4.66 -12.07
CA ILE A 14 58.06 -4.59 -12.73
C ILE A 14 58.21 -5.26 -14.10
N GLY A 15 57.47 -6.35 -14.32
CA GLY A 15 57.70 -7.23 -15.46
C GLY A 15 59.14 -7.78 -15.46
N ASP A 16 59.88 -7.53 -16.54
CA ASP A 16 61.29 -7.98 -16.68
C ASP A 16 62.32 -6.90 -16.28
N GLN A 17 61.87 -5.74 -15.82
CA GLN A 17 62.72 -4.57 -15.61
C GLN A 17 62.86 -4.24 -14.12
N THR A 18 64.10 -4.05 -13.67
CA THR A 18 64.42 -3.66 -12.28
C THR A 18 64.82 -2.19 -12.22
N TYR A 19 64.26 -1.48 -11.25
CA TYR A 19 64.46 -0.05 -11.02
C TYR A 19 64.93 0.21 -9.59
N ASN A 20 65.66 1.29 -9.39
CA ASN A 20 65.96 1.79 -8.06
C ASN A 20 64.73 2.49 -7.51
N ILE A 21 64.29 2.09 -6.31
CA ILE A 21 63.19 2.74 -5.60
C ILE A 21 63.79 3.64 -4.52
N GLY A 22 63.56 4.93 -4.66
CA GLY A 22 64.06 5.95 -3.75
C GLY A 22 65.58 6.05 -3.72
N SER A 23 66.09 6.74 -2.70
CA SER A 23 67.52 6.98 -2.54
C SER A 23 68.23 5.86 -1.78
N ALA A 24 69.49 5.59 -2.14
CA ALA A 24 70.34 4.65 -1.42
C ALA A 24 70.59 5.08 0.04
N TYR A 25 70.48 4.14 0.97
CA TYR A 25 70.82 4.32 2.38
C TYR A 25 72.30 4.02 2.64
N THR A 26 72.97 4.82 3.47
CA THR A 26 74.37 4.57 3.87
C THR A 26 74.41 3.69 5.12
N ILE A 27 75.10 2.55 5.04
CA ILE A 27 75.23 1.59 6.14
C ILE A 27 76.13 2.18 7.24
N LEU A 28 75.62 2.21 8.47
CA LEU A 28 76.35 2.63 9.67
C LEU A 28 76.84 1.42 10.48
N ALA A 29 77.80 1.64 11.37
CA ALA A 29 78.36 0.59 12.23
C ALA A 29 77.30 -0.14 13.07
N ASP A 30 76.26 0.56 13.52
CA ASP A 30 75.18 0.01 14.35
C ASP A 30 74.17 -0.83 13.54
N ASN A 31 74.18 -0.76 12.21
CA ASN A 31 73.32 -1.57 11.34
C ASN A 31 73.87 -2.99 11.09
N LEU A 32 75.10 -3.27 11.52
CA LEU A 32 75.76 -4.52 11.17
C LEU A 32 75.14 -5.70 11.93
N ASN A 33 74.65 -6.69 11.19
CA ASN A 33 73.91 -7.86 11.72
C ASN A 33 72.60 -7.49 12.40
N THR A 34 72.01 -6.36 12.02
CA THR A 34 70.66 -5.96 12.42
C THR A 34 69.83 -5.70 11.17
N ASP A 35 68.52 -5.57 11.35
CA ASP A 35 67.65 -5.11 10.28
C ASP A 35 67.81 -3.59 10.08
N VAL A 36 67.60 -3.13 8.85
CA VAL A 36 67.54 -1.72 8.49
C VAL A 36 66.17 -1.44 7.91
N THR A 37 65.42 -0.56 8.56
CA THR A 37 64.15 -0.07 8.02
C THR A 37 64.40 1.16 7.16
N MET A 38 63.96 1.10 5.91
CA MET A 38 64.00 2.20 4.96
C MET A 38 62.56 2.60 4.63
N THR A 39 62.33 3.90 4.42
CA THR A 39 61.05 4.43 3.97
C THR A 39 61.20 4.84 2.51
N VAL A 40 60.18 4.54 1.71
CA VAL A 40 60.07 4.93 0.31
C VAL A 40 58.83 5.80 0.15
N ASP A 41 58.91 6.84 -0.68
CA ASP A 41 57.77 7.68 -0.99
C ASP A 41 57.02 7.11 -2.21
N ALA A 42 55.70 7.29 -2.30
CA ALA A 42 54.91 6.80 -3.43
C ALA A 42 55.46 7.32 -4.78
N ALA A 43 55.93 8.58 -4.81
CA ALA A 43 56.56 9.20 -5.97
C ALA A 43 57.82 8.47 -6.48
N ASP A 44 58.52 7.71 -5.60
CA ASP A 44 59.68 6.91 -6.00
C ASP A 44 59.29 5.69 -6.86
N ILE A 45 58.02 5.30 -6.81
CA ILE A 45 57.46 4.14 -7.52
C ILE A 45 56.59 4.62 -8.69
N GLU A 46 55.68 5.58 -8.44
CA GLU A 46 54.75 6.14 -9.43
C GLU A 46 55.43 6.91 -10.57
N GLY A 47 56.65 7.40 -10.35
CA GLY A 47 57.42 8.12 -11.37
C GLY A 47 57.97 7.25 -12.52
N ASN A 48 57.67 5.95 -12.51
CA ASN A 48 58.14 4.98 -13.49
C ASN A 48 57.11 4.76 -14.61
N ASP A 49 57.54 4.80 -15.89
CA ASP A 49 56.65 4.52 -17.03
C ASP A 49 56.04 3.09 -17.02
N SER A 50 56.61 2.17 -16.24
CA SER A 50 56.07 0.81 -16.04
C SER A 50 55.06 0.72 -14.89
N PHE A 51 54.79 1.83 -14.18
CA PHE A 51 53.70 1.94 -13.22
C PHE A 51 52.39 2.12 -13.98
N VAL A 52 51.78 1.00 -14.36
CA VAL A 52 50.54 0.92 -15.12
C VAL A 52 49.58 -0.03 -14.40
N GLU A 53 48.29 0.06 -14.72
CA GLU A 53 47.25 -0.85 -14.23
C GLU A 53 47.67 -2.33 -14.23
N ASP A 54 47.26 -3.05 -13.19
CA ASP A 54 47.54 -4.47 -12.92
C ASP A 54 49.04 -4.85 -12.83
N ALA A 55 49.96 -3.88 -12.84
CA ALA A 55 51.39 -4.19 -12.78
C ALA A 55 51.80 -4.71 -11.40
N SER A 56 52.44 -5.88 -11.37
CA SER A 56 53.01 -6.43 -10.13
C SER A 56 54.44 -5.96 -9.91
N ILE A 57 54.71 -5.44 -8.71
CA ILE A 57 56.02 -5.00 -8.24
C ILE A 57 56.54 -5.98 -7.20
N THR A 58 57.74 -6.53 -7.44
CA THR A 58 58.46 -7.34 -6.45
C THR A 58 59.68 -6.57 -5.96
N PHE A 59 59.83 -6.46 -4.64
CA PHE A 59 60.91 -5.70 -4.03
C PHE A 59 62.13 -6.58 -3.70
N SER A 60 63.31 -5.99 -3.83
CA SER A 60 64.58 -6.52 -3.32
C SER A 60 65.47 -5.36 -2.88
N ALA A 61 66.73 -5.65 -2.58
CA ALA A 61 67.71 -4.64 -2.26
C ALA A 61 69.11 -5.03 -2.74
N ASP A 62 69.85 -4.07 -3.27
CA ASP A 62 71.26 -4.23 -3.59
C ASP A 62 72.12 -3.69 -2.45
N VAL A 63 72.98 -4.54 -1.90
CA VAL A 63 73.93 -4.17 -0.85
C VAL A 63 75.32 -4.01 -1.46
N THR A 64 75.85 -2.80 -1.39
CA THR A 64 77.19 -2.46 -1.90
C THR A 64 78.14 -2.16 -0.74
N ASP A 65 79.28 -2.83 -0.68
CA ASP A 65 80.30 -2.56 0.33
C ASP A 65 81.07 -1.26 0.03
N LYS A 66 81.86 -0.78 1.01
CA LYS A 66 82.71 0.42 0.89
C LYS A 66 83.76 0.32 -0.24
N ALA A 67 84.10 -0.89 -0.68
CA ALA A 67 85.02 -1.13 -1.78
C ALA A 67 84.31 -1.16 -3.15
N GLY A 68 82.97 -1.11 -3.18
CA GLY A 68 82.14 -1.10 -4.38
C GLY A 68 81.71 -2.49 -4.85
N ASN A 69 81.91 -3.55 -4.06
CA ASN A 69 81.37 -4.86 -4.39
C ASN A 69 79.88 -4.91 -4.03
N SER A 70 79.03 -5.25 -5.00
CA SER A 70 77.58 -5.34 -4.82
C SER A 70 77.09 -6.80 -4.78
N THR A 71 76.05 -7.05 -4.00
CA THR A 71 75.29 -8.30 -4.00
C THR A 71 73.81 -7.95 -3.90
N SER A 72 73.02 -8.50 -4.82
CA SER A 72 71.56 -8.39 -4.78
C SER A 72 70.99 -9.36 -3.75
N GLY A 73 70.04 -8.87 -2.98
CA GLY A 73 69.22 -9.68 -2.10
C GLY A 73 68.35 -10.66 -2.89
N THR A 74 67.78 -11.62 -2.18
CA THR A 74 66.65 -12.38 -2.72
C THR A 74 65.45 -11.45 -2.85
N ALA A 75 64.63 -11.64 -3.88
CA ALA A 75 63.33 -10.98 -3.97
C ALA A 75 62.49 -11.34 -2.73
N GLY A 76 61.79 -10.35 -2.17
CA GLY A 76 60.84 -10.58 -1.09
C GLY A 76 59.60 -11.34 -1.58
N ASP A 77 58.87 -11.94 -0.65
CA ASP A 77 57.60 -12.63 -0.95
C ASP A 77 56.42 -11.64 -1.10
N ALA A 78 56.60 -10.38 -0.67
CA ALA A 78 55.60 -9.33 -0.80
C ALA A 78 55.54 -8.81 -2.24
N ILE A 79 54.33 -8.82 -2.81
CA ILE A 79 54.00 -8.28 -4.13
C ILE A 79 53.06 -7.10 -3.91
N LEU A 80 53.36 -5.97 -4.54
CA LEU A 80 52.43 -4.84 -4.66
C LEU A 80 51.82 -4.90 -6.06
N VAL A 81 50.50 -4.89 -6.16
CA VAL A 81 49.78 -4.78 -7.44
C VAL A 81 49.38 -3.33 -7.60
N VAL A 82 49.67 -2.75 -8.77
CA VAL A 82 49.27 -1.39 -9.11
C VAL A 82 47.83 -1.41 -9.55
N ASP A 83 47.04 -0.54 -8.95
CA ASP A 83 45.65 -0.29 -9.32
C ASP A 83 45.44 1.24 -9.38
N GLN A 84 44.96 1.70 -10.52
CA GLN A 84 44.72 3.12 -10.83
C GLN A 84 43.29 3.39 -11.26
N PHE A 85 42.48 2.34 -11.45
CA PHE A 85 41.16 2.47 -12.04
C PHE A 85 40.09 2.33 -10.98
N LYS A 86 39.14 3.27 -11.03
CA LYS A 86 37.93 3.15 -10.24
C LYS A 86 37.05 2.02 -10.79
N PRO A 87 36.23 1.37 -9.95
CA PRO A 87 35.26 0.39 -10.39
C PRO A 87 34.35 0.93 -11.49
N VAL A 88 33.88 0.06 -12.39
CA VAL A 88 32.88 0.45 -13.40
C VAL A 88 31.54 0.74 -12.73
N ASP A 89 30.86 1.79 -13.18
CA ASP A 89 29.49 2.09 -12.76
C ASP A 89 28.51 1.14 -13.46
N LEU A 90 27.80 0.33 -12.68
CA LEU A 90 26.71 -0.55 -13.13
C LEU A 90 25.38 -0.22 -12.42
N GLY A 91 25.33 0.80 -11.57
CA GLY A 91 24.13 1.24 -10.86
C GLY A 91 23.52 0.24 -9.86
N ILE A 92 22.31 0.59 -9.44
CA ILE A 92 21.41 -0.25 -8.64
C ILE A 92 20.52 -1.04 -9.59
N ASP A 93 20.62 -2.36 -9.54
CA ASP A 93 19.95 -3.31 -10.44
C ASP A 93 18.47 -3.50 -10.08
N ALA A 94 18.15 -3.50 -8.79
CA ALA A 94 16.78 -3.63 -8.30
C ALA A 94 16.59 -3.03 -6.91
N ILE A 95 15.36 -2.56 -6.65
CA ILE A 95 14.88 -2.19 -5.31
C ILE A 95 13.55 -2.92 -5.08
N GLY A 96 13.44 -3.56 -3.93
CA GLY A 96 12.24 -4.29 -3.52
C GLY A 96 11.94 -4.13 -2.03
N VAL A 97 10.85 -4.73 -1.59
CA VAL A 97 10.40 -4.67 -0.20
C VAL A 97 10.05 -6.07 0.32
N ARG A 98 10.09 -6.24 1.65
CA ARG A 98 9.73 -7.49 2.33
C ARG A 98 8.91 -7.20 3.60
N VAL A 99 7.90 -8.03 3.83
CA VAL A 99 7.08 -8.08 5.06
C VAL A 99 7.63 -9.16 6.01
N ILE A 100 7.79 -8.86 7.31
CA ILE A 100 8.18 -9.87 8.30
C ILE A 100 6.91 -10.54 8.86
N LEU A 101 6.50 -11.63 8.19
CA LEU A 101 5.41 -12.57 8.56
C LEU A 101 3.96 -12.11 8.30
N GLY A 102 3.31 -12.82 7.38
CA GLY A 102 2.16 -13.63 7.80
C GLY A 102 0.74 -13.15 7.52
N GLN A 103 0.51 -12.13 6.65
CA GLN A 103 -0.72 -11.84 5.87
C GLN A 103 -0.70 -10.37 5.39
N THR A 104 0.34 -9.92 4.69
CA THR A 104 0.40 -8.51 4.26
C THR A 104 1.07 -8.29 2.92
N VAL A 105 0.63 -7.23 2.23
CA VAL A 105 0.93 -6.94 0.83
C VAL A 105 2.21 -6.10 0.74
N ALA A 106 3.20 -6.65 0.03
CA ALA A 106 4.35 -5.90 -0.45
C ALA A 106 4.00 -5.36 -1.85
N VAL A 107 3.73 -4.06 -1.96
CA VAL A 107 3.54 -3.41 -3.26
C VAL A 107 4.91 -2.89 -3.73
N PRO A 108 5.48 -3.43 -4.83
CA PRO A 108 6.74 -2.93 -5.36
C PRO A 108 6.69 -1.43 -5.63
N GLY A 109 7.78 -0.73 -5.30
CA GLY A 109 7.85 0.73 -5.48
C GLY A 109 7.19 1.54 -4.36
N TYR A 110 6.55 0.92 -3.37
CA TYR A 110 5.99 1.62 -2.21
C TYR A 110 6.66 1.22 -0.90
N LEU A 111 6.71 2.17 0.03
CA LEU A 111 7.00 1.95 1.44
C LEU A 111 5.73 2.20 2.21
N ASN A 112 5.00 1.11 2.46
CA ASN A 112 3.70 1.14 3.12
C ASN A 112 3.80 0.80 4.63
N THR A 113 2.71 0.92 5.37
CA THR A 113 2.59 0.60 6.82
C THR A 113 2.98 -0.83 7.18
N THR A 114 3.01 -1.73 6.20
CA THR A 114 3.16 -3.17 6.36
C THR A 114 4.54 -3.70 5.98
N ASN A 115 5.32 -2.90 5.24
CA ASN A 115 6.66 -3.27 4.84
C ASN A 115 7.68 -2.91 5.94
N ASP A 116 8.56 -3.86 6.27
CA ASP A 116 9.55 -3.68 7.33
C ASP A 116 10.97 -3.51 6.79
N ILE A 117 11.23 -4.07 5.61
CA ILE A 117 12.57 -4.21 5.04
C ILE A 117 12.56 -3.79 3.57
N ILE A 118 13.59 -3.05 3.22
CA ILE A 118 13.97 -2.66 1.85
C ILE A 118 15.11 -3.57 1.42
N LEU A 119 14.99 -4.11 0.21
CA LEU A 119 16.03 -4.90 -0.45
C LEU A 119 16.61 -4.08 -1.59
N ILE A 120 17.94 -3.91 -1.63
CA ILE A 120 18.63 -3.15 -2.66
C ILE A 120 19.75 -4.01 -3.24
N ASP A 121 19.68 -4.29 -4.53
CA ASP A 121 20.72 -5.00 -5.28
C ASP A 121 21.62 -4.00 -5.99
N VAL A 122 22.86 -3.87 -5.51
CA VAL A 122 23.88 -3.02 -6.16
C VAL A 122 24.74 -3.89 -7.07
N ALA A 123 24.77 -3.56 -8.36
CA ALA A 123 25.60 -4.27 -9.35
C ALA A 123 27.02 -3.70 -9.38
N PHE A 124 28.00 -4.56 -9.66
CA PHE A 124 29.40 -4.16 -9.87
C PHE A 124 30.11 -5.11 -10.84
N ASP A 125 31.19 -4.63 -11.47
CA ASP A 125 31.95 -5.44 -12.43
C ASP A 125 32.85 -6.45 -11.72
N GLY A 126 32.37 -7.68 -11.51
CA GLY A 126 33.19 -8.73 -10.86
C GLY A 126 34.39 -9.22 -11.67
N THR A 127 34.64 -8.68 -12.87
CA THR A 127 35.91 -8.89 -13.59
C THR A 127 37.04 -7.99 -13.09
N ASP A 128 36.70 -6.94 -12.33
CA ASP A 128 37.67 -6.10 -11.65
C ASP A 128 38.36 -6.89 -10.52
N ASN A 129 39.65 -7.13 -10.69
CA ASN A 129 40.44 -7.91 -9.73
C ASN A 129 40.77 -7.12 -8.45
N SER A 130 40.63 -5.80 -8.48
CA SER A 130 40.82 -4.93 -7.31
C SER A 130 39.62 -4.97 -6.36
N LEU A 131 38.42 -5.33 -6.85
CA LEU A 131 37.21 -5.43 -6.03
C LEU A 131 37.21 -6.61 -5.07
N TYR A 132 37.90 -7.72 -5.42
CA TYR A 132 37.94 -8.89 -4.55
C TYR A 132 39.20 -9.74 -4.71
N ASN A 133 39.97 -9.85 -3.63
CA ASN A 133 41.16 -10.68 -3.56
C ASN A 133 40.83 -12.10 -3.08
N THR A 134 40.84 -13.05 -4.01
CA THR A 134 40.57 -14.47 -3.70
C THR A 134 41.64 -15.14 -2.84
N GLY A 135 42.86 -14.58 -2.79
CA GLY A 135 43.96 -15.11 -1.99
C GLY A 135 43.88 -14.74 -0.51
N THR A 136 43.37 -13.55 -0.19
CA THR A 136 43.19 -13.07 1.20
C THR A 136 41.73 -13.13 1.67
N ALA A 137 40.79 -13.38 0.76
CA ALA A 137 39.35 -13.34 0.99
C ALA A 137 38.84 -11.96 1.45
N GLU A 138 39.51 -10.90 1.00
CA GLU A 138 39.18 -9.50 1.29
C GLU A 138 38.57 -8.85 0.05
N GLY A 139 37.50 -8.10 0.23
CA GLY A 139 36.84 -7.32 -0.83
C GLY A 139 36.99 -5.82 -0.59
N GLY A 140 36.71 -5.06 -1.65
CA GLY A 140 36.34 -3.66 -1.53
C GLY A 140 35.02 -3.49 -0.77
N THR A 141 34.47 -2.29 -0.77
CA THR A 141 33.26 -1.95 0.00
C THR A 141 32.19 -1.30 -0.87
N ILE A 142 30.93 -1.46 -0.45
CA ILE A 142 29.78 -0.78 -1.05
C ILE A 142 28.98 -0.10 0.06
N GLU A 143 28.59 1.16 -0.17
CA GLU A 143 27.69 1.92 0.70
C GLU A 143 26.49 2.42 -0.10
N VAL A 144 25.30 2.30 0.47
CA VAL A 144 24.04 2.73 -0.16
C VAL A 144 23.53 3.98 0.51
N PHE A 145 23.09 4.92 -0.31
CA PHE A 145 22.56 6.21 0.10
C PHE A 145 21.13 6.40 -0.40
N ALA A 146 20.33 7.14 0.35
CA ALA A 146 19.00 7.56 -0.05
C ALA A 146 18.76 9.03 0.27
N ARG A 147 17.77 9.62 -0.40
CA ARG A 147 17.21 10.94 -0.06
C ARG A 147 15.79 11.09 -0.61
N PRO A 148 14.99 12.01 -0.06
CA PRO A 148 13.77 12.44 -0.72
C PRO A 148 14.07 13.21 -2.02
N GLU A 149 13.23 13.02 -3.03
CA GLU A 149 13.33 13.72 -4.31
C GLU A 149 13.36 15.24 -4.09
N GLY A 150 14.31 15.91 -4.74
CA GLY A 150 14.50 17.37 -4.62
C GLY A 150 15.33 17.82 -3.40
N GLN A 151 15.68 16.92 -2.47
CA GLN A 151 16.62 17.25 -1.39
C GLN A 151 18.07 17.22 -1.87
N ALA A 152 18.92 18.02 -1.23
CA ALA A 152 20.32 18.18 -1.64
C ALA A 152 21.29 17.19 -0.98
N ILE A 153 20.89 16.56 0.12
CA ILE A 153 21.78 15.76 0.97
C ILE A 153 21.42 14.28 0.80
N TRP A 154 22.45 13.47 0.58
CA TRP A 154 22.38 12.01 0.59
C TRP A 154 22.71 11.47 1.98
N VAL A 155 21.96 10.47 2.41
CA VAL A 155 22.11 9.82 3.71
C VAL A 155 22.50 8.36 3.52
N GLY A 156 23.52 7.89 4.22
CA GLY A 156 23.98 6.50 4.15
C GLY A 156 23.05 5.58 4.94
N ILE A 157 22.36 4.67 4.24
CA ILE A 157 21.30 3.81 4.81
C ILE A 157 21.74 2.36 5.02
N SER A 158 22.91 1.96 4.51
CA SER A 158 23.47 0.61 4.69
C SER A 158 24.19 0.38 6.03
N GLY A 159 24.13 1.33 6.96
CA GLY A 159 24.86 1.29 8.22
C GLY A 159 26.38 1.48 8.05
N GLY A 160 26.78 2.27 7.06
CA GLY A 160 28.16 2.43 6.61
C GLY A 160 28.54 1.51 5.44
N ALA A 161 29.79 1.61 5.01
CA ALA A 161 30.36 0.79 3.95
C ALA A 161 30.46 -0.71 4.35
N GLN A 162 29.95 -1.59 3.49
CA GLN A 162 29.89 -3.04 3.71
C GLN A 162 30.84 -3.77 2.75
N ASP A 163 31.60 -4.74 3.27
CA ASP A 163 32.58 -5.51 2.46
C ASP A 163 31.91 -6.38 1.39
N ILE A 164 32.52 -6.44 0.21
CA ILE A 164 32.16 -7.38 -0.86
C ILE A 164 32.65 -8.78 -0.46
N SER A 165 31.74 -9.75 -0.40
CA SER A 165 32.04 -11.13 -0.06
C SER A 165 32.36 -11.99 -1.29
N THR A 166 32.81 -13.23 -1.09
CA THR A 166 32.94 -14.20 -2.19
C THR A 166 31.61 -14.45 -2.92
N THR A 167 30.50 -14.45 -2.16
CA THR A 167 29.17 -14.71 -2.72
C THR A 167 28.73 -13.55 -3.60
N ASP A 168 28.98 -12.32 -3.15
CA ASP A 168 28.68 -11.11 -3.92
C ASP A 168 29.48 -11.11 -5.23
N LYS A 169 30.79 -11.43 -5.14
CA LYS A 169 31.69 -11.52 -6.30
C LYS A 169 31.22 -12.55 -7.33
N ASP A 170 30.82 -13.75 -6.89
CA ASP A 170 30.33 -14.79 -7.81
C ASP A 170 29.00 -14.40 -8.47
N ALA A 171 28.22 -13.51 -7.85
CA ALA A 171 26.96 -12.99 -8.36
C ALA A 171 27.10 -11.66 -9.16
N ASN A 172 28.26 -11.00 -9.11
CA ASN A 172 28.49 -9.63 -9.59
C ASN A 172 27.53 -8.59 -9.00
N LYS A 173 27.01 -8.84 -7.79
CA LYS A 173 26.06 -7.96 -7.12
C LYS A 173 26.10 -8.16 -5.61
N LYS A 174 25.67 -7.14 -4.86
CA LYS A 174 25.52 -7.20 -3.41
C LYS A 174 24.10 -6.79 -3.03
N GLU A 175 23.41 -7.68 -2.33
CA GLU A 175 22.08 -7.41 -1.76
C GLU A 175 22.23 -6.74 -0.39
N PHE A 176 21.51 -5.65 -0.16
CA PHE A 176 21.37 -4.99 1.12
C PHE A 176 19.97 -5.22 1.66
N SER A 177 19.87 -5.57 2.95
CA SER A 177 18.61 -5.66 3.67
C SER A 177 18.58 -4.54 4.72
N ILE A 178 17.78 -3.52 4.46
CA ILE A 178 17.75 -2.27 5.24
C ILE A 178 16.38 -2.17 5.91
N GLN A 179 16.33 -1.92 7.22
CA GLN A 179 15.04 -1.73 7.88
C GLN A 179 14.42 -0.41 7.42
N LYS A 180 13.11 -0.40 7.14
CA LYS A 180 12.36 0.81 6.78
C LYS A 180 12.56 1.92 7.81
N THR A 181 12.65 1.56 9.09
CA THR A 181 12.92 2.51 10.18
C THR A 181 14.23 3.26 10.03
N VAL A 182 15.23 2.76 9.30
CA VAL A 182 16.47 3.52 9.03
C VAL A 182 16.20 4.73 8.15
N LEU A 183 15.15 4.69 7.31
CA LEU A 183 14.68 5.87 6.59
C LEU A 183 13.87 6.82 7.49
N PHE A 184 13.27 6.35 8.58
CA PHE A 184 12.29 7.12 9.38
C PHE A 184 12.75 7.47 10.81
N ASP A 185 13.91 6.99 11.26
CA ASP A 185 14.41 7.18 12.64
C ASP A 185 14.95 8.60 12.83
N ALA A 186 13.99 9.48 13.10
CA ALA A 186 14.13 10.87 13.46
C ALA A 186 14.60 11.15 14.90
N ASP A 187 15.34 10.23 15.53
CA ASP A 187 16.51 10.50 16.39
C ASP A 187 16.75 9.50 17.55
N GLY A 188 17.75 8.65 17.38
CA GLY A 188 18.48 8.12 18.53
C GLY A 188 19.61 9.04 19.02
N ASP A 189 20.16 9.90 18.16
CA ASP A 189 21.51 10.47 18.37
C ASP A 189 21.83 11.85 17.73
N GLY A 190 20.90 12.49 17.02
CA GLY A 190 20.88 13.95 16.83
C GLY A 190 21.79 14.57 15.75
N ASN A 191 21.93 13.94 14.58
CA ASN A 191 22.21 14.63 13.30
C ASN A 191 22.12 13.66 12.11
N ASP A 192 20.91 13.42 11.59
CA ASP A 192 20.71 12.93 10.23
C ASP A 192 19.64 13.80 9.52
N PRO A 193 19.94 14.49 8.40
CA PRO A 193 19.01 15.43 7.78
C PRO A 193 18.00 14.82 6.78
N GLY A 194 17.82 13.50 6.71
CA GLY A 194 17.22 12.84 5.55
C GLY A 194 15.70 12.94 5.37
N PHE A 195 14.91 12.57 6.37
CA PHE A 195 13.46 12.30 6.19
C PHE A 195 12.57 12.79 7.35
N GLU A 196 13.15 13.40 8.39
CA GLU A 196 12.44 13.75 9.64
C GLU A 196 11.37 14.85 9.47
N ASP A 197 11.51 15.71 8.45
CA ASP A 197 10.62 16.86 8.20
C ASP A 197 9.57 16.59 7.10
N ILE A 198 9.45 15.33 6.70
CA ILE A 198 8.52 14.93 5.66
C ILE A 198 7.37 14.23 6.35
N ASP A 199 6.24 14.93 6.49
CA ASP A 199 4.95 14.32 6.77
C ASP A 199 4.79 13.15 5.76
N THR A 200 4.79 11.90 6.25
CA THR A 200 5.21 10.66 5.55
C THR A 200 4.24 10.14 4.48
N GLU A 201 3.75 11.04 3.63
CA GLU A 201 2.79 10.73 2.58
C GLU A 201 3.25 11.28 1.22
N ASN A 202 3.19 10.43 0.19
CA ASN A 202 3.52 10.72 -1.20
C ASN A 202 4.96 11.20 -1.44
N VAL A 203 5.91 10.62 -0.71
CA VAL A 203 7.32 11.07 -0.78
C VAL A 203 8.15 10.11 -1.59
N LYS A 204 8.63 10.61 -2.74
CA LYS A 204 9.52 9.86 -3.60
C LYS A 204 10.94 9.83 -3.02
N VAL A 205 11.50 8.64 -2.92
CA VAL A 205 12.84 8.35 -2.42
C VAL A 205 13.74 7.94 -3.58
N GLU A 206 14.84 8.66 -3.73
CA GLU A 206 15.91 8.39 -4.69
C GLU A 206 17.04 7.61 -4.00
N PHE A 207 17.74 6.77 -4.77
CA PHE A 207 18.83 5.92 -4.27
C PHE A 207 20.10 6.11 -5.09
N GLN A 208 21.24 5.95 -4.42
CA GLN A 208 22.57 5.98 -5.03
C GLN A 208 23.49 5.02 -4.26
N ALA A 209 24.53 4.50 -4.92
CA ALA A 209 25.54 3.71 -4.24
C ALA A 209 26.96 4.22 -4.54
N GLN A 210 27.88 3.92 -3.63
CA GLN A 210 29.32 4.09 -3.83
C GLN A 210 29.99 2.72 -3.77
N VAL A 211 30.78 2.41 -4.80
CA VAL A 211 31.57 1.17 -4.88
C VAL A 211 33.05 1.56 -4.78
N THR A 212 33.73 1.04 -3.77
CA THR A 212 35.16 1.28 -3.53
C THR A 212 35.90 -0.04 -3.65
N ASP A 213 36.96 -0.09 -4.46
CA ASP A 213 37.81 -1.28 -4.54
C ASP A 213 38.72 -1.45 -3.30
N LEU A 214 39.48 -2.54 -3.28
CA LEU A 214 40.41 -2.84 -2.18
C LEU A 214 41.61 -1.87 -2.14
N ALA A 215 41.95 -1.21 -3.25
CA ALA A 215 43.01 -0.20 -3.32
C ALA A 215 42.53 1.20 -2.86
N GLY A 216 41.21 1.39 -2.76
CA GLY A 216 40.57 2.62 -2.35
C GLY A 216 40.12 3.53 -3.50
N ASN A 217 40.14 3.09 -4.75
CA ASN A 217 39.51 3.88 -5.82
C ASN A 217 37.99 3.70 -5.72
N MET A 218 37.27 4.81 -5.82
CA MET A 218 35.83 4.86 -5.58
C MET A 218 35.09 5.36 -6.81
N THR A 219 34.00 4.67 -7.14
CA THR A 219 32.98 5.13 -8.08
C THR A 219 31.70 5.42 -7.33
N GLU A 220 31.29 6.68 -7.38
CA GLU A 220 29.93 7.11 -7.06
C GLU A 220 29.09 6.82 -8.29
N GLN A 221 28.11 5.93 -8.13
CA GLN A 221 27.22 5.51 -9.21
C GLN A 221 26.23 6.64 -9.54
N GLU A 222 25.69 6.64 -10.76
CA GLU A 222 24.57 7.52 -11.09
C GLU A 222 23.35 7.27 -10.19
N ILE A 223 22.45 8.26 -10.12
CA ILE A 223 21.18 8.11 -9.39
C ILE A 223 20.40 6.96 -10.02
N SER A 224 19.89 6.07 -9.17
CA SER A 224 19.09 4.92 -9.57
C SER A 224 17.86 5.34 -10.36
N GLU A 225 17.56 4.62 -11.44
CA GLU A 225 16.28 4.72 -12.16
C GLU A 225 15.13 4.11 -11.33
N HIS A 226 15.45 3.20 -10.39
CA HIS A 226 14.52 2.67 -9.42
C HIS A 226 14.33 3.64 -8.24
N THR A 227 13.08 3.94 -7.91
CA THR A 227 12.67 4.80 -6.79
C THR A 227 11.59 4.12 -5.96
N MET A 228 11.30 4.67 -4.78
CA MET A 228 10.14 4.25 -3.97
C MET A 228 9.29 5.44 -3.54
N LEU A 229 8.00 5.25 -3.33
CA LEU A 229 7.07 6.22 -2.76
C LEU A 229 6.74 5.84 -1.33
N VAL A 230 6.93 6.75 -0.39
CA VAL A 230 6.50 6.58 1.01
C VAL A 230 5.02 6.92 1.10
N ASP A 231 4.25 5.96 1.61
CA ASP A 231 2.84 6.12 1.90
C ASP A 231 2.50 5.30 3.15
N GLU A 232 2.48 5.94 4.31
CA GLU A 232 2.10 5.30 5.56
C GLU A 232 0.68 5.63 6.02
N VAL A 233 -0.15 6.20 5.16
CA VAL A 233 -1.51 6.59 5.53
C VAL A 233 -2.44 5.40 5.42
N LEU A 234 -3.18 5.14 6.50
CA LEU A 234 -4.23 4.13 6.50
C LEU A 234 -5.53 4.76 6.02
N ILE A 235 -6.34 4.01 5.26
CA ILE A 235 -7.70 4.45 4.92
C ILE A 235 -8.54 4.49 6.20
N SER A 236 -8.73 5.70 6.74
CA SER A 236 -9.24 5.91 8.10
C SER A 236 -10.76 5.94 8.24
N GLU A 237 -11.49 6.04 7.12
CA GLU A 237 -12.94 6.13 7.11
C GLU A 237 -13.52 5.50 5.84
N VAL A 238 -14.48 4.58 6.00
CA VAL A 238 -15.35 4.09 4.94
C VAL A 238 -16.80 4.47 5.26
N VAL A 239 -17.44 5.19 4.34
CA VAL A 239 -18.85 5.56 4.44
C VAL A 239 -19.69 4.59 3.60
N LEU A 240 -20.56 3.81 4.26
CA LEU A 240 -21.52 2.96 3.57
C LEU A 240 -22.89 3.64 3.44
N SER A 241 -23.52 3.51 2.29
CA SER A 241 -24.89 3.97 2.01
C SER A 241 -25.67 2.93 1.21
N TYR A 242 -27.00 2.96 1.32
CA TYR A 242 -27.88 1.90 0.81
C TYR A 242 -29.04 2.48 -0.01
N GLU A 243 -29.35 1.84 -1.13
CA GLU A 243 -30.49 2.20 -1.97
C GLU A 243 -31.25 0.95 -2.45
N PRO A 244 -32.53 0.78 -2.07
CA PRO A 244 -33.25 1.54 -1.04
C PRO A 244 -32.76 1.23 0.39
N ALA A 245 -32.90 2.18 1.31
CA ALA A 245 -32.47 2.05 2.71
C ALA A 245 -33.45 1.27 3.61
N PHE A 246 -34.71 1.14 3.18
CA PHE A 246 -35.77 0.40 3.89
C PHE A 246 -36.30 -0.67 2.97
N VAL A 247 -36.25 -1.93 3.41
CA VAL A 247 -36.55 -3.10 2.59
C VAL A 247 -37.29 -4.17 3.38
N ASN A 248 -38.11 -4.95 2.68
CA ASN A 248 -38.68 -6.18 3.21
C ASN A 248 -37.93 -7.42 2.73
N GLY A 249 -38.33 -8.60 3.20
CA GLY A 249 -37.70 -9.88 2.88
C GLY A 249 -37.85 -10.35 1.44
N THR A 250 -38.57 -9.59 0.61
CA THR A 250 -38.70 -9.86 -0.83
C THR A 250 -37.93 -8.85 -1.69
N ALA A 251 -37.23 -7.89 -1.07
CA ALA A 251 -36.46 -6.90 -1.79
C ALA A 251 -35.31 -7.54 -2.57
N THR A 252 -35.20 -7.14 -3.83
CA THR A 252 -34.15 -7.58 -4.75
C THR A 252 -33.46 -6.36 -5.35
N GLY A 253 -32.17 -6.50 -5.65
CA GLY A 253 -31.37 -5.44 -6.26
C GLY A 253 -31.07 -4.27 -5.32
N VAL A 254 -30.92 -4.52 -4.01
CA VAL A 254 -30.46 -3.51 -3.06
C VAL A 254 -29.02 -3.18 -3.38
N ILE A 255 -28.70 -1.90 -3.49
CA ILE A 255 -27.34 -1.42 -3.79
C ILE A 255 -26.73 -0.89 -2.51
N VAL A 256 -25.55 -1.39 -2.16
CA VAL A 256 -24.67 -0.80 -1.15
C VAL A 256 -23.53 -0.09 -1.85
N THR A 257 -23.29 1.15 -1.45
CA THR A 257 -22.22 2.01 -1.96
C THR A 257 -21.23 2.30 -0.83
N ALA A 258 -19.97 1.93 -1.02
CA ALA A 258 -18.87 2.31 -0.15
C ALA A 258 -18.16 3.54 -0.73
N THR A 259 -17.87 4.52 0.11
CA THR A 259 -17.13 5.73 -0.26
C THR A 259 -15.96 5.94 0.69
N MET A 260 -14.79 6.21 0.13
CA MET A 260 -13.53 6.38 0.83
C MET A 260 -12.95 7.77 0.56
N LEU A 261 -12.04 8.21 1.43
CA LEU A 261 -11.37 9.52 1.31
C LEU A 261 -10.21 9.49 0.30
N GLU A 262 -9.68 8.31 0.01
CA GLU A 262 -8.57 8.06 -0.91
C GLU A 262 -8.93 6.89 -1.84
N PRO A 263 -8.33 6.82 -3.04
CA PRO A 263 -8.54 5.71 -3.96
C PRO A 263 -8.13 4.39 -3.29
N THR A 264 -9.04 3.42 -3.31
CA THR A 264 -8.79 2.10 -2.74
C THR A 264 -8.57 1.07 -3.83
N HIS A 265 -7.71 0.11 -3.55
CA HIS A 265 -7.30 -0.96 -4.44
C HIS A 265 -7.70 -2.32 -3.89
N GLY A 266 -7.69 -3.32 -4.77
CA GLY A 266 -7.93 -4.69 -4.38
C GLY A 266 -6.81 -5.34 -3.61
N TRP A 267 -7.13 -6.46 -2.96
CA TRP A 267 -6.12 -7.26 -2.29
C TRP A 267 -5.31 -8.09 -3.31
N ASN A 268 -4.18 -7.57 -3.78
CA ASN A 268 -3.24 -8.37 -4.57
C ASN A 268 -2.31 -9.17 -3.65
N ASN A 269 -2.60 -10.47 -3.47
CA ASN A 269 -1.73 -11.38 -2.73
C ASN A 269 -0.69 -12.06 -3.64
N THR A 270 0.09 -11.33 -4.42
CA THR A 270 1.27 -11.93 -5.06
C THR A 270 2.34 -12.23 -4.01
N ASN A 271 2.13 -13.28 -3.21
CA ASN A 271 3.19 -13.99 -2.52
C ASN A 271 4.02 -14.68 -3.61
N GLU A 272 5.08 -14.01 -4.06
CA GLU A 272 6.07 -14.44 -5.06
C GLU A 272 6.83 -15.75 -4.70
N LEU A 273 6.26 -16.67 -3.91
CA LEU A 273 6.90 -17.93 -3.51
C LEU A 273 6.06 -19.20 -3.68
N ASP A 274 4.76 -19.13 -3.99
CA ASP A 274 3.93 -20.32 -4.22
C ASP A 274 3.33 -20.36 -5.63
N LEU A 275 3.93 -21.17 -6.50
CA LEU A 275 3.55 -21.35 -7.90
C LEU A 275 2.33 -22.26 -8.15
N GLU A 276 1.59 -22.71 -7.13
CA GLU A 276 0.57 -23.75 -7.35
C GLU A 276 -0.80 -23.60 -6.65
N ASP A 277 -1.08 -22.56 -5.86
CA ASP A 277 -2.46 -22.29 -5.38
C ASP A 277 -2.77 -20.78 -5.45
N GLU A 278 -3.19 -20.35 -6.64
CA GLU A 278 -3.76 -19.03 -6.91
C GLU A 278 -5.07 -18.84 -6.13
N GLN A 279 -5.01 -18.30 -4.91
CA GLN A 279 -6.12 -17.46 -4.46
C GLN A 279 -5.88 -16.08 -5.07
N LYS A 280 -6.07 -15.96 -6.39
CA LYS A 280 -6.28 -14.69 -7.07
C LYS A 280 -7.54 -14.08 -6.46
N LEU A 281 -7.40 -13.35 -5.36
CA LEU A 281 -8.33 -12.25 -5.16
C LEU A 281 -7.96 -11.28 -6.27
N ASP A 282 -8.87 -11.19 -7.25
CA ASP A 282 -8.78 -10.17 -8.27
C ASP A 282 -8.63 -8.82 -7.57
N ASP A 283 -7.96 -7.89 -8.23
CA ASP A 283 -7.60 -6.57 -7.72
C ASP A 283 -8.84 -5.68 -7.48
N ILE A 284 -9.70 -6.12 -6.55
CA ILE A 284 -11.06 -5.66 -6.33
C ILE A 284 -11.35 -5.61 -4.83
N LEU A 285 -12.01 -4.54 -4.39
CA LEU A 285 -12.51 -4.39 -3.02
C LEU A 285 -13.60 -5.43 -2.71
N HIS A 286 -13.57 -6.06 -1.53
CA HIS A 286 -14.59 -7.01 -1.11
C HIS A 286 -15.54 -6.40 -0.07
N ILE A 287 -16.80 -6.80 -0.12
CA ILE A 287 -17.81 -6.51 0.91
C ILE A 287 -18.23 -7.79 1.62
N ASN A 288 -18.38 -7.67 2.93
CA ASN A 288 -18.86 -8.71 3.82
C ASN A 288 -20.19 -8.31 4.47
N ILE A 289 -21.09 -9.29 4.57
CA ILE A 289 -22.42 -9.14 5.19
C ILE A 289 -22.65 -10.32 6.14
N ASP A 290 -23.04 -10.03 7.37
CA ASP A 290 -23.39 -11.02 8.39
C ASP A 290 -24.86 -10.80 8.81
N TYR A 291 -25.73 -11.75 8.48
CA TYR A 291 -27.13 -11.73 8.90
C TYR A 291 -27.26 -12.43 10.26
N ALA A 292 -28.13 -11.88 11.12
CA ALA A 292 -28.26 -12.34 12.50
C ALA A 292 -28.65 -13.84 12.59
N GLY A 293 -27.71 -14.71 12.96
CA GLY A 293 -28.03 -16.12 13.20
C GLY A 293 -26.88 -17.11 12.99
N GLU A 294 -25.86 -16.74 12.23
CA GLU A 294 -24.71 -17.60 11.94
C GLU A 294 -23.44 -17.15 12.68
N ILE A 295 -22.42 -18.01 12.67
CA ILE A 295 -21.10 -17.74 13.29
C ILE A 295 -20.08 -17.39 12.19
N THR A 296 -20.53 -17.33 10.94
CA THR A 296 -19.74 -17.20 9.71
C THR A 296 -20.43 -16.21 8.78
N LEU A 297 -19.65 -15.54 7.95
CA LEU A 297 -20.16 -14.56 6.98
C LEU A 297 -21.11 -15.21 5.98
N ASP A 298 -22.23 -14.55 5.74
CA ASP A 298 -23.22 -15.00 4.77
C ASP A 298 -22.88 -14.53 3.35
N VAL A 299 -22.24 -13.37 3.23
CA VAL A 299 -21.74 -12.83 1.96
C VAL A 299 -20.30 -12.39 2.12
N ASP A 300 -19.48 -12.81 1.16
CA ASP A 300 -18.14 -12.32 0.86
C ASP A 300 -18.07 -12.20 -0.68
N ALA A 301 -18.06 -10.97 -1.18
CA ALA A 301 -18.19 -10.72 -2.62
C ALA A 301 -17.40 -9.50 -3.11
N PRO A 302 -16.88 -9.56 -4.36
CA PRO A 302 -16.22 -8.42 -4.98
C PRO A 302 -17.22 -7.29 -5.28
N MET A 303 -16.81 -6.05 -5.01
CA MET A 303 -17.52 -4.83 -5.39
C MET A 303 -17.12 -4.37 -6.79
N VAL A 304 -17.88 -3.45 -7.36
CA VAL A 304 -17.63 -2.84 -8.67
C VAL A 304 -17.22 -1.37 -8.49
N PRO A 305 -16.07 -0.93 -9.05
CA PRO A 305 -15.65 0.45 -8.94
C PRO A 305 -16.55 1.35 -9.78
N LEU A 306 -16.92 2.52 -9.25
CA LEU A 306 -17.60 3.56 -10.01
C LEU A 306 -16.58 4.53 -10.59
N GLY A 307 -16.69 4.79 -11.90
CA GLY A 307 -15.83 5.76 -12.59
C GLY A 307 -14.45 5.22 -12.93
N LEU A 308 -14.40 4.09 -13.65
CA LEU A 308 -13.16 3.57 -14.24
C LEU A 308 -12.44 4.63 -15.07
N GLU A 309 -11.13 4.75 -14.85
CA GLU A 309 -10.28 5.61 -15.65
C GLU A 309 -10.02 5.00 -17.02
N GLU A 310 -10.32 5.78 -18.06
CA GLU A 310 -10.08 5.38 -19.44
C GLU A 310 -8.76 6.02 -19.91
N PHE A 311 -7.88 5.20 -20.49
CA PHE A 311 -6.67 5.66 -21.15
C PHE A 311 -6.80 5.68 -22.67
N THR A 312 -5.92 6.42 -23.31
CA THR A 312 -5.74 6.45 -24.75
C THR A 312 -4.62 5.49 -25.11
N ASP A 313 -5.00 4.29 -25.53
CA ASP A 313 -4.10 3.29 -26.11
C ASP A 313 -3.51 3.84 -27.43
N GLU A 314 -2.29 4.38 -27.37
CA GLU A 314 -1.60 4.96 -28.52
C GLU A 314 -0.96 3.90 -29.42
N ASP A 315 -0.72 2.69 -28.91
CA ASP A 315 -0.02 1.62 -29.61
C ASP A 315 -0.89 0.41 -30.02
N ASP A 316 -2.19 0.45 -29.68
CA ASP A 316 -3.25 -0.54 -29.94
C ASP A 316 -2.98 -1.92 -29.28
N ASP A 317 -2.25 -1.98 -28.15
CA ASP A 317 -1.96 -3.24 -27.44
C ASP A 317 -2.99 -3.62 -26.35
N GLY A 318 -3.85 -2.67 -25.96
CA GLY A 318 -4.91 -2.83 -24.97
C GLY A 318 -4.45 -2.78 -23.50
N VAL A 319 -3.25 -2.27 -23.23
CA VAL A 319 -2.64 -2.07 -21.92
C VAL A 319 -2.16 -0.62 -21.81
N TYR A 320 -2.22 -0.03 -20.62
CA TYR A 320 -1.66 1.30 -20.42
C TYR A 320 -0.14 1.24 -20.31
N ASP A 321 0.53 2.12 -21.05
CA ASP A 321 1.95 2.34 -20.98
C ASP A 321 2.31 3.69 -20.33
N ASP A 322 3.43 3.73 -19.60
CA ASP A 322 3.96 4.97 -19.01
C ASP A 322 4.23 6.02 -20.10
N GLY A 323 3.45 7.10 -20.09
CA GLY A 323 3.47 8.17 -21.09
C GLY A 323 2.20 8.28 -21.94
N GLU A 324 1.28 7.33 -21.84
CA GLU A 324 -0.05 7.44 -22.44
C GLU A 324 -0.95 8.42 -21.68
N LEU A 325 -1.93 8.99 -22.37
CA LEU A 325 -2.87 9.94 -21.77
C LEU A 325 -4.06 9.19 -21.19
N PHE A 326 -4.44 9.51 -19.97
CA PHE A 326 -5.64 8.98 -19.34
C PHE A 326 -6.54 10.08 -18.73
N THR A 327 -7.75 9.68 -18.35
CA THR A 327 -8.70 10.55 -17.65
C THR A 327 -8.57 10.34 -16.15
N ASP A 328 -7.78 11.21 -15.53
CA ASP A 328 -7.59 11.34 -14.09
C ASP A 328 -8.90 11.80 -13.41
N LEU A 329 -9.68 10.84 -12.92
CA LEU A 329 -11.00 11.07 -12.32
C LEU A 329 -10.91 11.42 -10.84
N ASP A 330 -9.86 10.98 -10.14
CA ASP A 330 -9.64 11.23 -8.72
C ASP A 330 -8.59 12.31 -8.42
N GLY A 331 -7.79 12.71 -9.42
CA GLY A 331 -6.83 13.81 -9.34
C GLY A 331 -5.45 13.41 -8.86
N ASP A 332 -5.11 12.11 -8.84
CA ASP A 332 -3.84 11.59 -8.32
C ASP A 332 -2.68 11.69 -9.35
N GLY A 333 -3.02 11.84 -10.63
CA GLY A 333 -2.07 11.97 -11.72
C GLY A 333 -1.45 10.66 -12.23
N VAL A 334 -2.06 9.49 -11.96
CA VAL A 334 -1.68 8.20 -12.55
C VAL A 334 -2.91 7.45 -13.10
N TRP A 335 -2.73 6.69 -14.19
CA TRP A 335 -3.81 5.86 -14.73
C TRP A 335 -3.97 4.61 -13.92
N ASP A 336 -5.17 4.41 -13.38
CA ASP A 336 -5.40 3.30 -12.48
C ASP A 336 -6.55 2.39 -13.03
N ALA A 337 -6.19 1.13 -13.30
CA ALA A 337 -7.11 0.12 -13.79
C ALA A 337 -7.97 -0.43 -12.65
N GLY A 338 -9.00 0.31 -12.24
CA GLY A 338 -10.00 -0.21 -11.30
C GLY A 338 -9.76 0.09 -9.83
N ASP A 339 -9.03 1.15 -9.52
CA ASP A 339 -9.20 1.83 -8.24
C ASP A 339 -10.49 2.69 -8.26
N SER A 340 -10.96 3.05 -7.08
CA SER A 340 -12.01 4.05 -6.95
C SER A 340 -12.08 4.55 -5.53
N THR A 341 -12.55 5.78 -5.36
CA THR A 341 -13.05 6.28 -4.09
C THR A 341 -14.48 5.84 -3.81
N VAL A 342 -15.17 5.23 -4.79
CA VAL A 342 -16.57 4.81 -4.68
C VAL A 342 -16.79 3.43 -5.30
N TRP A 343 -17.27 2.50 -4.49
CA TRP A 343 -17.52 1.12 -4.88
C TRP A 343 -18.97 0.74 -4.66
N THR A 344 -19.52 -0.11 -5.53
CA THR A 344 -20.92 -0.57 -5.42
C THR A 344 -21.03 -2.08 -5.45
N TYR A 345 -21.98 -2.60 -4.69
CA TYR A 345 -22.37 -4.02 -4.74
C TYR A 345 -23.89 -4.13 -4.73
N THR A 346 -24.43 -5.04 -5.53
CA THR A 346 -25.87 -5.31 -5.60
C THR A 346 -26.16 -6.67 -4.99
N PHE A 347 -27.12 -6.73 -4.09
CA PHE A 347 -27.54 -7.97 -3.43
C PHE A 347 -29.06 -8.07 -3.27
N ASP A 348 -29.52 -9.28 -2.96
CA ASP A 348 -30.92 -9.58 -2.65
C ASP A 348 -31.04 -9.96 -1.17
N ILE A 349 -32.15 -9.61 -0.52
CA ILE A 349 -32.40 -10.00 0.87
C ILE A 349 -32.66 -11.52 0.94
N PRO A 350 -31.98 -12.27 1.83
CA PRO A 350 -32.23 -13.70 1.98
C PRO A 350 -33.67 -13.99 2.42
N ASP A 351 -34.28 -15.03 1.87
CA ASP A 351 -35.66 -15.47 2.16
C ASP A 351 -35.74 -16.26 3.49
N ASP A 352 -35.24 -15.69 4.59
CA ASP A 352 -35.25 -16.31 5.92
C ASP A 352 -35.91 -15.37 6.96
N GLU A 353 -36.92 -15.88 7.67
CA GLU A 353 -37.78 -15.12 8.62
C GLU A 353 -37.03 -14.57 9.86
N ASP A 354 -35.77 -14.97 10.10
CA ASP A 354 -34.99 -14.57 11.27
C ASP A 354 -34.09 -13.32 11.02
N ASN A 355 -34.06 -12.78 9.80
CA ASN A 355 -33.10 -11.73 9.39
C ASN A 355 -33.63 -10.28 9.53
N ALA A 356 -34.67 -10.06 10.36
CA ALA A 356 -35.19 -8.71 10.61
C ALA A 356 -34.17 -7.84 11.37
N GLY A 357 -34.06 -6.56 11.00
CA GLY A 357 -33.15 -5.59 11.63
C GLY A 357 -32.10 -5.00 10.69
N SER A 358 -30.97 -4.58 11.26
CA SER A 358 -29.85 -3.96 10.53
C SER A 358 -28.62 -4.85 10.60
N PRO A 359 -28.34 -5.67 9.56
CA PRO A 359 -27.15 -6.50 9.55
C PRO A 359 -25.87 -5.63 9.49
N PRO A 360 -24.77 -6.04 10.14
CA PRO A 360 -23.47 -5.40 9.95
C PRO A 360 -22.93 -5.59 8.52
N PHE A 361 -22.38 -4.51 7.98
CA PHE A 361 -21.63 -4.49 6.72
C PHE A 361 -20.22 -3.95 6.97
N TRP A 362 -19.23 -4.51 6.29
CA TRP A 362 -17.88 -3.95 6.24
C TRP A 362 -17.21 -4.30 4.92
N VAL A 363 -16.17 -3.57 4.59
CA VAL A 363 -15.35 -3.80 3.40
C VAL A 363 -13.94 -4.20 3.78
N VAL A 364 -13.29 -4.98 2.93
CA VAL A 364 -11.91 -5.45 3.08
C VAL A 364 -11.15 -5.11 1.81
N GLY A 365 -10.02 -4.41 1.98
CA GLY A 365 -9.14 -3.98 0.91
C GLY A 365 -7.97 -3.16 1.44
N THR A 366 -7.18 -2.62 0.51
CA THR A 366 -6.05 -1.73 0.81
C THR A 366 -6.15 -0.46 -0.02
N ASP A 367 -5.30 0.53 0.24
CA ASP A 367 -5.01 1.56 -0.75
C ASP A 367 -4.03 1.03 -1.82
N ARG A 368 -3.62 1.92 -2.71
CA ARG A 368 -2.65 1.65 -3.77
C ARG A 368 -1.26 1.26 -3.27
N ALA A 369 -0.81 1.86 -2.17
CA ALA A 369 0.46 1.50 -1.57
C ALA A 369 0.39 0.15 -0.85
N GLY A 370 -0.80 -0.41 -0.63
CA GLY A 370 -1.03 -1.66 0.11
C GLY A 370 -1.29 -1.44 1.61
N ASN A 371 -1.59 -0.21 2.03
CA ASN A 371 -2.04 0.07 3.38
C ASN A 371 -3.47 -0.43 3.59
N PRO A 372 -3.75 -1.17 4.66
CA PRO A 372 -5.09 -1.67 4.93
C PRO A 372 -6.09 -0.56 5.28
N ILE A 373 -7.37 -0.81 4.97
CA ILE A 373 -8.49 -0.07 5.58
C ILE A 373 -8.45 -0.24 7.11
N THR A 374 -8.50 0.89 7.83
CA THR A 374 -8.35 0.92 9.30
C THR A 374 -9.27 -0.09 9.99
N GLY A 375 -8.65 -0.89 10.84
CA GLY A 375 -9.20 -2.16 11.29
C GLY A 375 -8.19 -3.25 11.01
N ILE A 376 -7.70 -3.42 9.79
CA ILE A 376 -6.88 -4.59 9.45
C ILE A 376 -5.40 -4.37 9.83
N THR A 377 -5.04 -4.37 11.13
CA THR A 377 -3.61 -4.37 11.54
C THR A 377 -2.94 -5.74 11.44
N GLY A 378 -3.61 -6.71 10.82
CA GLY A 378 -3.03 -8.01 10.47
C GLY A 378 -4.00 -9.19 10.40
N ASP A 379 -5.29 -8.99 10.68
CA ASP A 379 -6.30 -10.03 10.55
C ASP A 379 -7.65 -9.45 10.04
N PRO A 380 -7.99 -9.65 8.75
CA PRO A 380 -9.24 -9.17 8.16
C PRO A 380 -10.49 -9.85 8.75
N GLU A 381 -10.33 -10.90 9.57
CA GLU A 381 -11.45 -11.58 10.24
C GLU A 381 -11.78 -11.01 11.62
N THR A 382 -10.92 -10.19 12.25
CA THR A 382 -11.09 -9.81 13.69
C THR A 382 -11.10 -8.31 13.98
N GLU A 383 -10.69 -7.46 13.04
CA GLU A 383 -10.70 -6.01 13.22
C GLU A 383 -11.33 -5.33 12.00
N VAL A 384 -12.66 -5.17 12.03
CA VAL A 384 -13.45 -4.61 10.93
C VAL A 384 -14.18 -3.34 11.36
N GLN A 385 -14.24 -2.33 10.48
CA GLN A 385 -15.11 -1.18 10.69
C GLN A 385 -16.53 -1.57 10.26
N GLU A 386 -17.27 -2.17 11.19
CA GLU A 386 -18.68 -2.50 10.97
C GLU A 386 -19.52 -1.22 10.92
N ASN A 387 -20.25 -1.04 9.82
CA ASN A 387 -21.38 -0.13 9.80
C ASN A 387 -22.66 -0.95 9.97
N THR A 388 -23.32 -0.76 11.11
CA THR A 388 -24.62 -1.36 11.43
C THR A 388 -25.78 -0.40 11.16
N THR A 389 -25.50 0.77 10.59
CA THR A 389 -26.48 1.86 10.44
C THR A 389 -26.71 2.18 8.97
N GLY A 390 -27.97 2.33 8.57
CA GLY A 390 -28.37 2.83 7.26
C GLY A 390 -29.25 1.90 6.43
N LEU A 391 -29.17 0.57 6.63
CA LEU A 391 -30.13 -0.38 6.07
C LEU A 391 -31.05 -0.90 7.18
N VAL A 392 -32.36 -0.87 6.92
CA VAL A 392 -33.38 -1.43 7.80
C VAL A 392 -34.16 -2.49 7.04
N ILE A 393 -34.09 -3.73 7.53
CA ILE A 393 -34.89 -4.85 7.04
C ILE A 393 -36.10 -4.99 7.97
N ASP A 394 -37.28 -4.71 7.44
CA ASP A 394 -38.56 -4.81 8.15
C ASP A 394 -39.47 -5.85 7.50
N MET A 395 -39.92 -6.82 8.30
CA MET A 395 -40.75 -7.94 7.89
C MET A 395 -42.20 -7.85 8.43
N VAL A 396 -42.53 -6.78 9.15
CA VAL A 396 -43.78 -6.68 9.90
C VAL A 396 -44.81 -5.89 9.11
N ASP A 397 -45.94 -6.53 8.78
CA ASP A 397 -47.07 -5.83 8.17
C ASP A 397 -47.63 -4.77 9.15
N PRO A 398 -47.90 -3.53 8.70
CA PRO A 398 -48.52 -2.52 9.55
C PRO A 398 -49.97 -2.90 9.90
N GLU A 399 -50.39 -2.68 11.16
CA GLU A 399 -51.78 -2.88 11.57
C GLU A 399 -52.55 -1.56 11.56
N ILE A 400 -53.76 -1.56 10.99
CA ILE A 400 -54.65 -0.40 10.97
C ILE A 400 -55.97 -0.69 11.69
N THR A 401 -56.33 0.19 12.62
CA THR A 401 -57.58 0.11 13.36
C THR A 401 -58.48 1.30 13.04
N PHE A 402 -59.78 1.05 12.88
CA PHE A 402 -60.77 2.08 12.58
C PHE A 402 -61.67 2.37 13.78
N THR A 403 -61.90 3.65 14.03
CA THR A 403 -63.07 4.11 14.80
C THR A 403 -63.90 5.04 13.93
N TYR A 404 -65.19 5.15 14.23
CA TYR A 404 -66.10 5.95 13.41
C TYR A 404 -67.12 6.67 14.28
N ASP A 405 -67.46 7.88 13.85
CA ASP A 405 -68.51 8.69 14.46
C ASP A 405 -69.34 9.40 13.38
N ASN A 406 -70.66 9.41 13.57
CA ASN A 406 -71.53 10.21 12.71
C ASN A 406 -71.54 11.65 13.24
N THR A 407 -70.77 12.52 12.61
CA THR A 407 -70.62 13.92 13.03
C THR A 407 -71.88 14.76 12.79
N THR A 408 -72.83 14.27 11.99
CA THR A 408 -74.08 14.97 11.68
C THR A 408 -75.15 14.73 12.74
N THR A 409 -75.24 13.50 13.26
CA THR A 409 -76.29 13.09 14.20
C THR A 409 -75.77 12.70 15.60
N GLY A 410 -74.46 12.55 15.76
CA GLY A 410 -73.79 12.12 17.01
C GLY A 410 -74.08 10.67 17.41
N SER A 411 -74.61 9.85 16.50
CA SER A 411 -74.94 8.44 16.75
C SER A 411 -73.92 7.53 16.07
N ALA A 412 -73.05 6.89 16.84
CA ALA A 412 -72.16 5.86 16.32
C ALA A 412 -72.98 4.69 15.74
N ASN A 413 -72.60 4.22 14.54
CA ASN A 413 -73.22 3.11 13.78
C ASN A 413 -74.57 3.37 13.08
N LEU A 414 -75.09 4.58 13.08
CA LEU A 414 -76.33 4.90 12.37
C LEU A 414 -76.21 6.23 11.64
N GLY A 415 -76.78 6.32 10.45
CA GLY A 415 -76.87 7.56 9.71
C GLY A 415 -78.00 7.55 8.69
N THR A 416 -78.33 8.74 8.22
CA THR A 416 -79.28 9.00 7.13
C THR A 416 -78.55 9.59 5.92
N ALA A 417 -79.19 9.54 4.76
CA ALA A 417 -78.68 10.16 3.53
C ALA A 417 -78.16 11.58 3.77
N GLY A 418 -76.93 11.83 3.32
CA GLY A 418 -76.23 13.11 3.48
C GLY A 418 -75.52 13.30 4.82
N ASP A 419 -75.62 12.35 5.77
CA ASP A 419 -74.81 12.40 6.99
C ASP A 419 -73.33 12.21 6.67
N VAL A 420 -72.48 12.93 7.40
CA VAL A 420 -71.02 12.81 7.31
C VAL A 420 -70.49 11.89 8.42
N ILE A 421 -69.90 10.78 8.01
CA ILE A 421 -69.18 9.84 8.87
C ILE A 421 -67.71 10.25 8.92
N LEU A 422 -67.22 10.52 10.12
CA LEU A 422 -65.80 10.65 10.40
C LEU A 422 -65.27 9.25 10.70
N VAL A 423 -64.30 8.80 9.90
CA VAL A 423 -63.54 7.59 10.17
C VAL A 423 -62.15 8.00 10.62
N VAL A 424 -61.78 7.61 11.83
CA VAL A 424 -60.44 7.79 12.38
C VAL A 424 -59.69 6.48 12.18
N ALA A 425 -58.63 6.51 11.37
CA ALA A 425 -57.74 5.39 11.17
C ALA A 425 -56.48 5.58 12.00
N THR A 426 -56.14 4.58 12.81
CA THR A 426 -54.93 4.57 13.63
C THR A 426 -54.01 3.48 13.12
N TRP A 427 -52.80 3.87 12.70
CA TRP A 427 -51.74 2.93 12.34
C TRP A 427 -50.97 2.50 13.58
N VAL A 428 -50.65 1.22 13.61
CA VAL A 428 -49.87 0.56 14.64
C VAL A 428 -48.77 -0.19 13.92
N ASP A 429 -47.56 0.31 14.07
CA ASP A 429 -46.32 -0.25 13.55
C ASP A 429 -45.29 -0.12 14.68
N GLU A 430 -44.42 -1.11 14.83
CA GLU A 430 -43.38 -1.10 15.85
C GLU A 430 -42.28 -0.07 15.59
N ASN A 431 -42.07 0.35 14.33
CA ASN A 431 -41.06 1.31 13.89
C ASN A 431 -41.67 2.56 13.24
N ILE A 432 -42.83 2.98 13.73
CA ILE A 432 -43.69 3.98 13.07
C ILE A 432 -43.07 5.37 12.85
N GLU A 433 -42.02 5.75 13.60
CA GLU A 433 -41.29 7.02 13.40
C GLU A 433 -40.33 6.97 12.19
N GLU A 434 -39.89 5.78 11.79
CA GLU A 434 -39.02 5.54 10.63
C GLU A 434 -39.83 5.06 9.41
N ASN A 435 -40.94 4.36 9.65
CA ASN A 435 -41.76 3.72 8.62
C ASN A 435 -42.86 4.58 8.00
N LEU A 436 -43.17 5.77 8.52
CA LEU A 436 -44.21 6.64 7.94
C LEU A 436 -43.59 7.82 7.18
N THR A 437 -43.75 7.79 5.87
CA THR A 437 -43.35 8.85 4.94
C THR A 437 -44.58 9.54 4.34
N GLU A 438 -44.41 10.69 3.68
CA GLU A 438 -45.53 11.34 2.99
C GLU A 438 -46.12 10.47 1.86
N ASP A 439 -45.35 9.50 1.37
CA ASP A 439 -45.68 8.67 0.20
C ASP A 439 -46.44 7.38 0.57
N ASN A 440 -46.56 7.03 1.85
CA ASN A 440 -47.14 5.75 2.29
C ASN A 440 -48.36 5.89 3.22
N ILE A 441 -49.07 7.01 3.07
CA ILE A 441 -50.29 7.30 3.84
C ILE A 441 -51.43 6.34 3.43
N PRO A 442 -52.15 5.72 4.38
CA PRO A 442 -53.32 4.89 4.10
C PRO A 442 -54.37 5.59 3.24
N GLN A 443 -54.87 4.88 2.24
CA GLN A 443 -56.14 5.20 1.58
C GLN A 443 -57.26 4.42 2.26
N VAL A 444 -58.41 5.06 2.50
CA VAL A 444 -59.60 4.39 3.06
C VAL A 444 -60.72 4.36 2.04
N THR A 445 -61.27 3.18 1.81
CA THR A 445 -62.40 2.93 0.91
C THR A 445 -63.63 2.53 1.70
N ALA A 446 -64.72 3.28 1.54
CA ALA A 446 -66.05 2.89 1.97
C ALA A 446 -66.76 2.12 0.85
N THR A 447 -67.26 0.93 1.14
CA THR A 447 -68.09 0.13 0.23
C THR A 447 -69.52 0.09 0.76
N PHE A 448 -70.46 0.56 -0.05
CA PHE A 448 -71.89 0.59 0.29
C PHE A 448 -72.60 -0.69 -0.14
N SER A 449 -73.85 -0.86 0.28
CA SER A 449 -74.62 -2.10 0.06
C SER A 449 -74.97 -2.37 -1.42
N ASP A 450 -74.92 -1.35 -2.28
CA ASP A 450 -75.05 -1.45 -3.73
C ASP A 450 -73.71 -1.74 -4.45
N ALA A 451 -72.64 -1.99 -3.68
CA ALA A 451 -71.27 -2.17 -4.14
C ALA A 451 -70.62 -0.93 -4.79
N THR A 452 -71.22 0.26 -4.65
CA THR A 452 -70.52 1.50 -4.96
C THR A 452 -69.44 1.76 -3.91
N THR A 453 -68.37 2.44 -4.33
CA THR A 453 -67.25 2.78 -3.45
C THR A 453 -67.04 4.29 -3.40
N ASP A 454 -66.69 4.79 -2.22
CA ASP A 454 -66.13 6.13 -2.02
C ASP A 454 -64.73 5.95 -1.46
N VAL A 455 -63.75 6.53 -2.15
CA VAL A 455 -62.33 6.41 -1.83
C VAL A 455 -61.85 7.76 -1.37
N GLN A 456 -61.31 7.82 -0.17
CA GLN A 456 -60.81 9.05 0.42
C GLN A 456 -59.30 8.97 0.61
N ASP A 457 -58.62 9.96 0.07
CA ASP A 457 -57.22 10.25 0.33
C ASP A 457 -57.15 11.30 1.45
N ASN A 458 -56.32 11.04 2.45
CA ASN A 458 -55.96 11.88 3.60
C ASN A 458 -56.66 13.26 3.70
N THR A 459 -57.81 13.32 4.39
CA THR A 459 -58.58 14.58 4.53
C THR A 459 -58.31 15.34 5.83
N GLY A 460 -57.45 14.83 6.71
CA GLY A 460 -57.15 15.48 8.00
C GLY A 460 -56.11 14.74 8.82
N PHE A 461 -54.87 15.20 8.73
CA PHE A 461 -53.78 14.80 9.61
C PHE A 461 -54.08 15.22 11.06
N GLU A 462 -54.17 14.26 11.98
CA GLU A 462 -54.25 14.55 13.43
C GLU A 462 -52.89 14.39 14.10
N SER A 463 -52.17 13.31 13.78
CA SER A 463 -50.81 13.04 14.23
C SER A 463 -50.10 12.13 13.22
N ALA A 464 -48.82 11.82 13.47
CA ALA A 464 -48.04 10.90 12.64
C ALA A 464 -48.77 9.56 12.39
N THR A 465 -49.53 9.04 13.35
CA THR A 465 -50.13 7.69 13.28
C THR A 465 -51.65 7.68 13.21
N VAL A 466 -52.29 8.86 13.15
CA VAL A 466 -53.76 9.00 13.21
C VAL A 466 -54.24 9.95 12.13
N TRP A 467 -55.15 9.45 11.28
CA TRP A 467 -55.74 10.20 10.18
C TRP A 467 -57.26 10.15 10.21
N ASN A 468 -57.84 11.26 9.74
CA ASN A 468 -59.27 11.41 9.60
C ASN A 468 -59.71 11.36 8.13
N TYR A 469 -60.74 10.57 7.88
CA TYR A 469 -61.42 10.45 6.60
C TYR A 469 -62.88 10.84 6.77
N ARG A 470 -63.42 11.56 5.80
CA ARG A 470 -64.81 12.02 5.82
C ARG A 470 -65.56 11.40 4.65
N PHE A 471 -66.56 10.59 4.98
CA PHE A 471 -67.44 9.96 4.01
C PHE A 471 -68.84 10.56 4.14
N THR A 472 -69.45 10.93 3.02
CA THR A 472 -70.85 11.39 3.01
C THR A 472 -71.74 10.24 2.59
N LEU A 473 -72.74 9.89 3.42
CA LEU A 473 -73.64 8.80 3.10
C LEU A 473 -74.45 9.12 1.82
N PRO A 474 -74.51 8.20 0.83
CA PRO A 474 -75.23 8.42 -0.43
C PRO A 474 -76.71 8.74 -0.22
N GLU A 475 -77.28 9.53 -1.14
CA GLU A 475 -78.72 9.80 -1.16
C GLU A 475 -79.54 8.70 -1.86
N ASP A 476 -78.88 7.77 -2.56
CA ASP A 476 -79.55 6.69 -3.29
C ASP A 476 -80.05 5.61 -2.31
N PRO A 477 -81.37 5.32 -2.23
CA PRO A 477 -81.90 4.26 -1.39
C PRO A 477 -81.36 2.86 -1.72
N ALA A 478 -80.76 2.66 -2.90
CA ALA A 478 -80.07 1.40 -3.23
C ALA A 478 -78.83 1.16 -2.37
N SER A 479 -78.18 2.22 -1.87
CA SER A 479 -76.99 2.16 -1.02
C SER A 479 -77.34 1.86 0.45
N ASP A 480 -78.63 1.79 0.82
CA ASP A 480 -79.10 1.51 2.19
C ASP A 480 -78.60 0.15 2.70
N GLY A 481 -77.91 0.16 3.84
CA GLY A 481 -77.47 -1.05 4.53
C GLY A 481 -76.14 -0.85 5.26
N SER A 482 -75.36 -1.93 5.41
CA SER A 482 -74.04 -1.85 6.03
C SER A 482 -73.05 -1.15 5.10
N VAL A 483 -72.18 -0.34 5.69
CA VAL A 483 -71.00 0.23 5.03
C VAL A 483 -69.78 -0.53 5.54
N THR A 484 -68.95 -1.01 4.63
CA THR A 484 -67.68 -1.68 4.94
C THR A 484 -66.55 -0.72 4.65
N PHE A 485 -65.67 -0.49 5.62
CA PHE A 485 -64.44 0.27 5.42
C PHE A 485 -63.27 -0.69 5.25
N SER A 486 -62.45 -0.45 4.24
CA SER A 486 -61.17 -1.13 4.01
C SER A 486 -60.08 -0.09 3.79
N SER A 487 -58.84 -0.44 4.10
CA SER A 487 -57.67 0.38 3.75
C SER A 487 -56.78 -0.30 2.74
N SER A 488 -55.97 0.50 2.07
CA SER A 488 -54.77 0.10 1.36
C SER A 488 -53.65 1.05 1.74
N GLY A 489 -52.45 0.53 1.94
CA GLY A 489 -51.26 1.27 2.27
C GLY A 489 -50.13 0.27 2.46
N SER A 490 -48.90 0.76 2.52
CA SER A 490 -47.75 -0.04 2.91
C SER A 490 -46.90 0.76 3.88
N ASP A 491 -46.03 0.12 4.65
CA ASP A 491 -44.99 0.81 5.40
C ASP A 491 -43.85 1.30 4.47
N ALA A 492 -42.73 1.78 5.02
CA ALA A 492 -41.57 2.23 4.25
C ALA A 492 -40.80 1.07 3.59
N ALA A 493 -40.85 -0.12 4.17
CA ALA A 493 -40.28 -1.36 3.63
C ALA A 493 -41.19 -2.03 2.59
N GLN A 494 -42.38 -1.49 2.35
CA GLN A 494 -43.42 -1.96 1.45
C GLN A 494 -44.20 -3.20 1.92
N ASN A 495 -44.25 -3.47 3.23
CA ASN A 495 -45.18 -4.45 3.82
C ASN A 495 -46.61 -3.88 3.86
N SER A 496 -47.67 -4.70 3.68
CA SER A 496 -49.02 -4.19 3.31
C SER A 496 -50.21 -4.85 4.00
#